data_AF-A0A529NVD7-F1
#
_entry.id   AF-A0A529NVD7-F1
#
_cell.length_a   1.000
_cell.length_b   1.000
_cell.length_c   1.000
_cell.angle_alpha   90.00
_cell.angle_beta   90.00
_cell.angle_gamma   90.00
#
_symmetry.space_group_name_H-M   'P 1'
#
loop_
_entity.id
_entity.type
_entity.pdbx_description
1 polymer ?
#
loop_
_entity_poly.entity_id
_entity_poly.type
_entity_poly.pdbx_seq_one_letter_code
_entity_poly.pdbx_strand_id
1 'polypeptide(L)' 'MSLPKFIVGMIFALAIVVAWSYFDGASLGTTLFRAIACAIVIQLGYFLLVFVMVVRNTPTAADKI' A
#
# COMPACT_ATOMS: atom_id res chain seq x y z
N MET A 1 -7.23 7.25 7.32
CA MET A 1 -6.06 7.14 8.23
C MET A 1 -5.13 8.30 7.96
N SER A 2 -4.41 8.79 8.97
CA SER A 2 -3.43 9.86 8.74
C SER A 2 -2.32 9.35 7.81
N LEU A 3 -1.96 10.17 6.82
CA LEU A 3 -0.91 9.96 5.82
C LEU A 3 0.38 9.33 6.40
N PRO A 4 0.84 9.69 7.62
CA PRO A 4 2.01 9.07 8.24
C PRO A 4 1.88 7.56 8.50
N LYS A 5 0.68 7.06 8.88
CA LYS A 5 0.49 5.62 9.14
C LYS A 5 0.60 4.78 7.86
N PHE A 6 0.18 5.34 6.73
CA PHE A 6 0.29 4.67 5.43
C PHE A 6 1.75 4.57 4.97
N ILE A 7 2.52 5.64 5.11
CA ILE A 7 3.95 5.65 4.77
C ILE A 7 4.71 4.60 5.57
N VAL A 8 4.44 4.47 6.88
CA VAL A 8 5.08 3.46 7.74
C VAL A 8 4.79 2.04 7.23
N GLY A 9 3.54 1.75 6.85
CA GLY A 9 3.18 0.45 6.27
C GLY A 9 3.87 0.20 4.92
N MET A 10 3.98 1.22 4.07
CA MET A 10 4.68 1.13 2.79
C MET A 10 6.16 0.80 2.99
N ILE A 11 6.86 1.54 3.87
CA ILE A 11 8.28 1.31 4.15
C ILE A 11 8.51 -0.07 4.73
N PHE A 12 7.64 -0.53 5.64
CA PHE A 12 7.73 -1.86 6.22
C PHE A 12 7.61 -2.97 5.17
N ALA A 13 6.64 -2.87 4.26
CA ALA A 13 6.44 -3.84 3.20
C ALA A 13 7.61 -3.85 2.18
N LEU A 14 8.14 -2.68 1.83
CA LEU A 14 9.33 -2.58 0.98
C LEU A 14 10.56 -3.19 1.66
N ALA A 15 10.76 -2.94 2.96
CA ALA A 15 11.87 -3.50 3.71
C ALA A 15 11.85 -5.04 3.71
N ILE A 16 10.67 -5.65 3.86
CA ILE A 16 10.50 -7.12 3.79
C ILE A 16 10.87 -7.64 2.39
N VAL A 17 10.38 -6.99 1.33
CA VAL A 17 10.67 -7.41 -0.06
C VAL A 17 12.16 -7.31 -0.36
N VAL A 18 12.83 -6.25 0.08
CA VAL A 18 14.27 -6.07 -0.11
C VAL A 18 15.06 -7.12 0.68
N ALA A 19 14.71 -7.34 1.95
CA ALA A 19 15.35 -8.36 2.77
C ALA A 19 15.20 -9.76 2.16
N TRP A 20 13.98 -10.13 1.74
CA TRP A 20 13.72 -11.41 1.09
C TRP A 20 14.48 -11.56 -0.22
N SER A 21 14.51 -10.52 -1.06
CA SER A 21 15.23 -10.54 -2.34
C SER A 21 16.75 -10.66 -2.16
N TYR A 22 17.29 -10.13 -1.05
CA TYR A 22 18.69 -10.32 -0.67
C TYR A 22 18.99 -11.77 -0.27
N PHE A 23 18.11 -12.41 0.52
CA PHE A 23 18.25 -13.83 0.87
C PHE A 23 18.11 -14.78 -0.34
N ASP A 24 17.32 -14.39 -1.33
CA ASP A 24 17.10 -15.13 -2.58
C ASP A 24 18.31 -15.03 -3.54
N GLY A 25 19.34 -14.25 -3.20
CA GLY A 25 20.49 -13.98 -4.07
C GLY A 25 20.12 -13.26 -5.37
N ALA A 26 18.95 -12.62 -5.41
CA ALA A 26 18.39 -12.05 -6.61
C ALA A 26 19.21 -10.84 -7.07
N SER A 27 19.39 -10.72 -8.39
CA SER A 27 20.11 -9.58 -8.99
C SER A 27 19.47 -8.24 -8.60
N LEU A 28 20.26 -7.16 -8.63
CA LEU A 28 19.75 -5.79 -8.37
C LEU A 28 18.56 -5.43 -9.25
N GLY A 29 18.55 -5.85 -10.52
CA GLY A 29 17.44 -5.62 -11.44
C GLY A 29 16.17 -6.36 -11.02
N THR A 30 16.29 -7.62 -10.60
CA THR A 30 15.16 -8.43 -10.11
C THR A 30 14.59 -7.86 -8.81
N THR A 31 15.46 -7.43 -7.90
CA THR A 31 15.05 -6.79 -6.64
C THR A 31 14.32 -5.48 -6.89
N LEU A 32 14.82 -4.66 -7.83
CA LEU A 32 14.17 -3.41 -8.21
C LEU A 32 12.78 -3.66 -8.83
N PHE A 33 12.67 -4.66 -9.72
CA PHE A 33 11.37 -5.02 -10.32
C PHE A 33 10.37 -5.50 -9.26
N ARG A 34 10.82 -6.33 -8.30
CA ARG A 34 9.99 -6.77 -7.16
C ARG A 34 9.55 -5.60 -6.28
N ALA A 35 10.45 -4.66 -5.99
CA ALA A 35 10.13 -3.48 -5.19
C ALA A 35 9.11 -2.57 -5.89
N ILE A 36 9.27 -2.33 -7.20
CA ILE A 36 8.32 -1.54 -8.00
C ILE A 36 6.96 -2.24 -8.06
N ALA A 37 6.93 -3.54 -8.35
CA ALA A 37 5.68 -4.31 -8.36
C ALA A 37 4.98 -4.27 -7.00
N CYS A 38 5.73 -4.40 -5.89
CA CYS A 38 5.19 -4.28 -4.54
C CYS A 38 4.59 -2.90 -4.29
N ALA A 39 5.30 -1.82 -4.68
CA ALA A 39 4.78 -0.46 -4.55
C ALA A 39 3.48 -0.24 -5.34
N ILE A 40 3.38 -0.79 -6.56
CA ILE A 40 2.16 -0.75 -7.37
C ILE A 40 1.02 -1.48 -6.66
N VAL A 41 1.25 -2.69 -6.13
CA VAL A 41 0.24 -3.47 -5.42
C VAL A 41 -0.26 -2.73 -4.18
N ILE A 42 0.65 -2.13 -3.39
CA ILE A 42 0.28 -1.35 -2.19
C ILE A 42 -0.54 -0.12 -2.58
N GLN A 43 -0.18 0.57 -3.66
CA GLN A 43 -0.93 1.71 -4.19
C GLN A 43 -2.33 1.31 -4.66
N LEU A 44 -2.45 0.22 -5.41
CA LEU A 44 -3.74 -0.30 -5.87
C LEU A 44 -4.62 -0.74 -4.69
N GLY A 45 -4.04 -1.44 -3.72
CA GLY A 45 -4.74 -1.86 -2.50
C GLY A 45 -5.25 -0.68 -1.68
N TYR A 46 -4.44 0.38 -1.55
CA TYR A 46 -4.86 1.62 -0.90
C TYR A 46 -6.02 2.28 -1.65
N PHE A 47 -5.92 2.40 -2.98
CA PHE A 47 -6.97 2.99 -3.81
C PHE A 47 -8.28 2.20 -3.71
N LEU A 48 -8.22 0.87 -3.73
CA LEU A 48 -9.37 -0.01 -3.53
C LEU A 48 -9.98 0.16 -2.13
N LEU A 49 -9.16 0.25 -1.08
CA LEU A 49 -9.67 0.49 0.27
C LEU A 49 -10.37 1.85 0.38
N VAL A 50 -9.81 2.90 -0.22
CA VAL A 50 -10.45 4.22 -0.30
C VAL A 50 -11.75 4.13 -1.07
N PHE A 51 -11.77 3.45 -2.22
CA PHE A 51 -12.96 3.25 -3.02
C PHE A 51 -14.05 2.50 -2.25
N VAL A 52 -13.70 1.41 -1.56
CA VAL A 52 -14.61 0.67 -0.68
C VAL A 52 -15.10 1.54 0.46
N MET A 53 -14.24 2.37 1.07
CA MET A 53 -14.68 3.33 2.08
C MET A 53 -15.67 4.34 1.50
N VAL A 54 -15.43 4.86 0.30
CA VAL A 54 -16.35 5.80 -0.38
C VAL A 54 -17.69 5.13 -0.69
N VAL A 55 -17.68 3.93 -1.24
CA VAL A 55 -18.90 3.18 -1.56
C VAL A 55 -19.66 2.77 -0.29
N ARG A 56 -18.96 2.37 0.78
CA ARG A 56 -19.57 2.00 2.06
C ARG A 56 -20.08 3.21 2.85
N ASN A 57 -19.44 4.37 2.75
CA ASN A 57 -19.95 5.62 3.29
C ASN A 57 -20.99 6.21 2.33
N THR A 58 -22.14 5.54 2.24
CA THR A 58 -23.39 6.13 1.74
C THR A 58 -23.63 7.42 2.53
N PRO A 59 -24.00 8.55 1.91
CA PRO A 59 -24.05 9.85 2.58
C PRO A 59 -24.87 9.73 3.87
N THR A 60 -24.22 9.94 5.02
CA THR A 60 -24.95 10.35 6.22
C THR A 60 -25.63 11.64 5.83
N ALA A 61 -26.94 11.58 5.63
CA ALA A 61 -27.76 12.77 5.48
C ALA A 61 -27.35 13.71 6.62
N ALA A 62 -26.87 14.90 6.24
CA ALA A 62 -26.68 16.00 7.15
C ALA A 62 -28.07 16.51 7.56
N ASP A 63 -28.79 15.67 8.31
CA ASP A 63 -30.02 16.06 8.98
C ASP A 63 -29.92 15.59 10.43
N LYS A 64 -29.50 16.53 11.26
CA LYS A 64 -29.95 16.70 12.65
C LYS A 64 -29.50 18.08 13.10
N ILE A 65 -30.38 19.02 12.77
CA ILE A 65 -30.86 20.18 13.55
C ILE A 65 -30.31 20.22 14.97
#